data_AF-A0A7Y3JRW5-F1
#
_entry.id   AF-A0A7Y3JRW5-F1
#
_cell.length_a   1.000
_cell.length_b   1.000
_cell.length_c   1.000
_cell.angle_alpha   90.00
_cell.angle_beta   90.00
_cell.angle_gamma   90.00
#
_symmetry.space_group_name_H-M   'P 1'
#
loop_
_entity.id
_entity.type
_entity.pdbx_description
1 polymer ?
#
loop_
_entity_poly.entity_id
_entity_poly.type
_entity_poly.pdbx_seq_one_letter_code
_entity_poly.pdbx_strand_id
1 'polypeptide(L)'
;MLRPSFSALVAAEAELGPLFALVERAASGGLTLGEMAGLFWHCLRERPEGLTREAFSERLAAGGLVAATPALRLLLGQVLQGR
;
A
#
# COMPACT_ATOMS: atom_id res chain seq x y z
N MET A 1 4.20 -3.66 10.53
CA MET A 1 3.12 -4.48 9.95
C MET A 1 2.13 -3.58 9.22
N LEU A 2 1.51 -4.05 8.13
CA LEU A 2 0.45 -3.33 7.42
C LEU A 2 -0.91 -3.66 8.08
N ARG A 3 -1.73 -2.64 8.35
CA ARG A 3 -3.08 -2.78 8.92
C ARG A 3 -4.00 -1.76 8.23
N PRO A 4 -4.90 -2.20 7.34
CA PRO A 4 -5.93 -1.31 6.83
C PRO A 4 -6.90 -0.96 7.97
N SER A 5 -7.15 0.34 8.16
CA SER A 5 -8.22 0.88 9.00
C SER A 5 -9.08 1.80 8.15
N PHE A 6 -10.28 2.16 8.60
CA PHE A 6 -11.12 3.10 7.86
C PHE A 6 -10.37 4.40 7.53
N SER A 7 -9.69 5.01 8.50
CA SER A 7 -8.93 6.24 8.29
C SER A 7 -7.76 6.07 7.32
N ALA A 8 -7.03 4.95 7.39
CA ALA A 8 -5.95 4.64 6.46
C ALA A 8 -6.47 4.46 5.02
N LEU A 9 -7.60 3.75 4.87
CA LEU A 9 -8.20 3.49 3.57
C LEU A 9 -8.77 4.75 2.94
N VAL A 10 -9.45 5.61 3.69
CA VAL A 10 -9.91 6.92 3.21
C VAL A 10 -8.75 7.81 2.80
N ALA A 11 -7.66 7.83 3.57
CA ALA A 11 -6.45 8.57 3.22
C ALA A 11 -5.79 8.04 1.94
N ALA A 12 -5.76 6.71 1.78
CA ALA A 12 -5.29 6.07 0.55
C ALA A 12 -6.18 6.40 -0.65
N GLU A 13 -7.50 6.39 -0.50
CA GLU A 13 -8.43 6.74 -1.60
C GLU A 13 -8.29 8.19 -2.05
N ALA A 14 -8.11 9.11 -1.09
CA ALA A 14 -7.92 10.51 -1.40
C ALA A 14 -6.69 10.77 -2.27
N GLU A 15 -5.68 9.90 -2.20
CA GLU A 15 -4.44 10.01 -2.97
C GLU A 15 -4.43 9.14 -4.23
N LEU A 16 -4.91 7.90 -4.14
CA LEU A 16 -4.77 6.86 -5.17
C LEU A 16 -6.02 6.67 -6.03
N GLY A 17 -7.10 7.36 -5.67
CA GLY A 17 -8.43 7.13 -6.22
C GLY A 17 -9.14 5.92 -5.60
N PRO A 18 -10.29 5.51 -6.17
CA PRO A 18 -11.16 4.49 -5.58
C PRO A 18 -10.44 3.16 -5.33
N LEU A 19 -10.66 2.52 -4.16
CA LEU A 19 -9.98 1.26 -3.82
C LEU A 19 -10.28 0.14 -4.82
N PHE A 20 -11.51 0.06 -5.34
CA PHE A 20 -11.86 -0.95 -6.34
C PHE A 20 -11.05 -0.77 -7.64
N ALA A 21 -10.90 0.47 -8.10
CA ALA A 21 -10.09 0.75 -9.28
C ALA A 21 -8.60 0.40 -9.04
N LEU A 22 -8.10 0.63 -7.82
CA LEU A 22 -6.74 0.25 -7.42
C LEU A 22 -6.55 -1.28 -7.42
N VAL A 23 -7.52 -2.03 -6.89
CA VAL A 23 -7.53 -3.50 -6.87
C VAL A 23 -7.58 -4.05 -8.30
N GLU A 24 -8.42 -3.50 -9.17
CA GLU A 24 -8.50 -3.91 -10.58
C GLU A 24 -7.19 -3.67 -11.33
N ARG A 25 -6.52 -2.53 -11.10
CA ARG A 25 -5.17 -2.27 -11.63
C ARG A 25 -4.16 -3.30 -11.13
N ALA A 26 -4.21 -3.68 -9.86
CA ALA A 26 -3.34 -4.73 -9.33
C ALA A 26 -3.62 -6.09 -9.96
N ALA A 27 -4.89 -6.48 -10.09
CA ALA A 27 -5.29 -7.75 -10.70
C ALA A 27 -4.91 -7.85 -12.18
N SER A 28 -4.96 -6.72 -12.90
CA SER A 28 -4.58 -6.63 -14.31
C SER A 28 -3.07 -6.44 -14.56
N GLY A 29 -2.26 -6.34 -13.49
CA GLY A 29 -0.81 -6.10 -13.61
C GLY A 29 -0.42 -4.66 -13.95
N GLY A 30 -1.37 -3.71 -13.89
CA GLY A 30 -1.16 -2.29 -14.13
C GLY A 30 -0.84 -1.45 -12.89
N LEU A 31 -0.67 -2.06 -11.71
CA LEU A 31 -0.36 -1.33 -10.48
C LEU A 31 1.05 -0.74 -10.55
N THR A 32 1.15 0.57 -10.38
CA THR A 32 2.43 1.28 -10.39
C THR A 32 3.16 1.14 -9.05
N LEU A 33 4.48 1.37 -9.07
CA LEU A 33 5.28 1.42 -7.84
C LEU A 33 4.81 2.54 -6.89
N GLY A 34 4.42 3.70 -7.43
CA GLY A 34 3.92 4.82 -6.65
C GLY A 34 2.64 4.50 -5.90
N GLU A 35 1.70 3.82 -6.57
CA GLU A 35 0.45 3.36 -5.94
C GLU A 35 0.68 2.33 -4.85
N MET A 36 1.60 1.39 -5.07
CA MET A 36 2.01 0.41 -4.06
C MET A 36 2.63 1.11 -2.84
N ALA A 37 3.55 2.05 -3.07
CA ALA A 37 4.20 2.81 -2.02
C ALA A 37 3.19 3.63 -1.21
N GLY A 38 2.26 4.31 -1.89
CA GLY A 38 1.19 5.08 -1.25
C GLY A 38 0.27 4.19 -0.41
N LEU A 39 -0.17 3.06 -0.95
CA LEU A 39 -1.05 2.14 -0.23
C LEU A 39 -0.37 1.59 1.03
N PHE A 40 0.90 1.20 0.93
CA PHE A 40 1.66 0.71 2.08
C PHE A 40 1.91 1.82 3.11
N TRP A 41 2.22 3.04 2.65
CA TRP A 41 2.46 4.19 3.52
C TRP A 41 1.24 4.51 4.39
N HIS A 42 0.05 4.51 3.79
CA HIS A 42 -1.20 4.77 4.51
C HIS A 42 -1.58 3.61 5.43
N CYS A 43 -1.34 2.36 5.01
CA CYS A 43 -1.65 1.17 5.81
C CYS A 43 -0.55 0.80 6.82
N LEU A 44 0.53 1.57 6.96
CA LEU A 44 1.60 1.27 7.89
C LEU A 44 1.13 1.51 9.34
N ARG A 45 0.98 0.45 10.13
CA ARG A 45 0.41 0.51 11.50
C ARG A 45 1.24 1.37 12.45
N GLU A 46 2.54 1.16 12.44
CA GLU A 46 3.50 1.86 13.29
C GLU A 46 4.56 2.45 12.38
N ARG A 47 4.71 3.78 12.45
CA ARG A 47 5.77 4.50 11.80
C ARG A 47 6.87 4.70 12.84
N PRO A 48 8.05 4.07 12.68
CA PRO A 48 9.20 4.39 13.51
C PRO A 48 9.41 5.90 13.56
N GLU A 49 9.84 6.40 14.71
CA GLU A 49 10.15 7.82 14.88
C GLU A 49 11.20 8.24 13.83
N GLY A 50 10.95 9.36 13.15
CA GLY A 50 11.81 9.86 12.08
C GLY A 50 11.67 9.14 10.73
N LEU A 51 10.79 8.14 10.57
CA LEU A 51 10.53 7.55 9.26
C LEU A 51 9.78 8.54 8.36
N THR A 52 10.46 9.05 7.33
CA THR A 52 9.83 9.86 6.29
C THR A 52 9.26 9.00 5.17
N ARG A 53 8.37 9.58 4.37
CA ARG A 53 7.75 8.91 3.22
C ARG A 53 8.77 8.62 2.13
N GLU A 54 9.70 9.53 1.93
CA GLU A 54 10.79 9.43 0.96
C GLU A 54 11.69 8.27 1.36
N ALA A 55 12.15 8.22 2.61
CA ALA A 55 12.99 7.12 3.11
C ALA A 55 12.27 5.77 3.06
N PHE A 56 10.97 5.73 3.34
CA PHE A 56 10.16 4.53 3.17
C PHE A 56 10.14 4.06 1.70
N SER A 57 9.90 4.98 0.77
CA SER A 57 9.75 4.70 -0.65
C SER A 57 11.07 4.25 -1.28
N GLU A 58 12.19 4.87 -0.91
CA GLU A 58 13.54 4.44 -1.32
C GLU A 58 13.86 3.03 -0.83
N ARG A 59 13.51 2.71 0.43
CA ARG A 59 13.68 1.35 0.96
C ARG A 59 12.81 0.32 0.25
N LEU A 60 11.58 0.69 -0.12
CA LEU A 60 10.70 -0.17 -0.91
C LEU A 60 11.30 -0.45 -2.29
N ALA A 61 11.82 0.58 -2.96
CA ALA A 61 12.48 0.45 -4.26
C ALA A 61 13.74 -0.43 -4.17
N ALA A 62 14.59 -0.19 -3.16
CA ALA A 62 15.81 -0.96 -2.93
C ALA A 62 15.54 -2.45 -2.61
N GLY A 63 14.41 -2.75 -1.92
CA GLY A 63 13.99 -4.12 -1.64
C GLY A 63 13.44 -4.87 -2.87
N GLY A 64 13.03 -4.14 -3.91
CA GLY A 64 12.50 -4.70 -5.15
C GLY A 64 11.05 -5.18 -5.05
N LEU A 65 10.37 -5.19 -6.21
CA LEU A 65 8.95 -5.55 -6.30
C LEU A 65 8.66 -6.97 -5.81
N VAL A 66 9.53 -7.93 -6.12
CA VAL A 66 9.36 -9.35 -5.72
C VAL A 66 9.22 -9.49 -4.20
N ALA A 67 10.01 -8.73 -3.43
CA ALA A 67 9.94 -8.77 -1.97
C ALA A 67 8.67 -8.08 -1.43
N ALA A 68 8.13 -7.10 -2.14
CA ALA A 68 6.93 -6.36 -1.76
C ALA A 68 5.63 -7.08 -2.11
N THR A 69 5.60 -7.88 -3.19
CA THR A 69 4.39 -8.53 -3.70
C THR A 69 3.63 -9.40 -2.68
N PRO A 70 4.28 -10.19 -1.79
CA PRO A 70 3.56 -10.94 -0.76
C PRO A 70 2.75 -10.05 0.18
N ALA A 71 3.34 -8.93 0.63
CA ALA A 71 2.66 -7.97 1.49
C ALA A 71 1.51 -7.27 0.76
N LEU A 72 1.70 -6.95 -0.53
CA LEU A 72 0.66 -6.39 -1.38
C LEU A 72 -0.55 -7.33 -1.51
N ARG A 73 -0.32 -8.61 -1.82
CA ARG A 73 -1.42 -9.60 -1.93
C ARG A 73 -2.21 -9.73 -0.64
N LEU A 74 -1.53 -9.76 0.49
CA LEU A 74 -2.18 -9.83 1.80
C LEU A 74 -3.03 -8.58 2.05
N LEU A 75 -2.48 -7.40 1.80
CA LEU A 75 -3.18 -6.14 2.03
C LEU A 75 -4.43 -5.98 1.13
N LEU A 76 -4.31 -6.29 -0.16
CA LEU A 76 -5.48 -6.25 -1.06
C LEU A 76 -6.55 -7.26 -0.64
N GLY A 77 -6.15 -8.46 -0.20
CA GLY A 77 -7.08 -9.44 0.35
C GLY A 77 -7.78 -8.94 1.63
N GLN A 78 -7.05 -8.28 2.53
CA GLN A 78 -7.61 -7.66 3.74
C GLN A 78 -8.63 -6.57 3.43
N VAL A 79 -8.33 -5.70 2.46
CA VAL A 79 -9.25 -4.64 2.01
C VAL A 79 -10.54 -5.23 1.47
N LEU A 80 -10.46 -6.26 0.62
CA LEU A 80 -11.63 -6.91 0.04
C LEU A 80 -12.45 -7.72 1.07
N GLN A 81 -11.79 -8.30 2.07
CA GLN A 81 -12.44 -9.13 3.10
C GLN A 81 -12.89 -8.34 4.34
N GLY A 82 -12.49 -7.08 4.48
CA GLY A 82 -12.77 -6.25 5.66
C GLY A 82 -12.07 -6.71 6.93
N ARG A 83 -10.77 -7.05 6.87
CA ARG A 83 -9.97 -7.61 7.98
C ARG A 83 -8.75 -6.78 8.36
#